data_AF-A0A954E4R9-F1
#
_entry.id   AF-A0A954E4R9-F1
#
_cell.length_a   1.000
_cell.length_b   1.000
_cell.length_c   1.000
_cell.angle_alpha   90.00
_cell.angle_beta   90.00
_cell.angle_gamma   90.00
#
_symmetry.space_group_name_H-M   'P 1'
#
loop_
_entity.id
_entity.type
_entity.pdbx_description
1 polymer ?
#
loop_
_entity_poly.entity_id
_entity_poly.type
_entity_poly.pdbx_seq_one_letter_code
_entity_poly.pdbx_strand_id
1 'polypeptide(L)'
;MQHSRDQSPSDSFRASLFETELGWILLAGRAGKVCSVSIGYDSPAEAWQHLRQRGAISCDLSAIEECSVDWHPQARQAIQDYTRGLTVDFSEIACNLSGMTQFQQQVLRTVREIPRGEVLTYGEVARRVNRPAAARAVGATMARNPVPLIIPCHRVIGASGQLVGFSAPRGIVLKQHLLDMEQSTRAELGMSAR
;
A
#
# COMPACT_ATOMS: atom_id res chain seq x y z
N MET A 1 -45.30 -12.16 1.46
CA MET A 1 -44.24 -12.99 2.08
C MET A 1 -42.93 -12.24 1.97
N GLN A 2 -42.51 -11.61 3.08
CA GLN A 2 -41.25 -10.86 3.19
C GLN A 2 -40.08 -11.71 2.68
N HIS A 3 -39.33 -11.21 1.70
CA HIS A 3 -37.98 -11.70 1.43
C HIS A 3 -37.06 -11.07 2.47
N SER A 4 -36.85 -11.81 3.57
CA SER A 4 -35.77 -11.55 4.50
C SER A 4 -34.45 -11.72 3.74
N ARG A 5 -33.82 -10.61 3.35
CA ARG A 5 -32.43 -10.62 2.89
C ARG A 5 -31.59 -10.81 4.13
N ASP A 6 -31.18 -12.06 4.33
CA ASP A 6 -30.10 -12.44 5.23
C ASP A 6 -28.82 -11.71 4.78
N GLN A 7 -28.58 -10.52 5.32
CA GLN A 7 -27.32 -9.80 5.15
C GLN A 7 -26.33 -10.39 6.16
N SER A 8 -25.61 -11.42 5.73
CA SER A 8 -24.50 -11.95 6.51
C SER A 8 -23.50 -10.80 6.81
N PRO A 9 -23.02 -10.62 8.05
CA PRO A 9 -22.13 -9.52 8.47
C PRO A 9 -20.76 -9.43 7.77
N SER A 10 -20.50 -10.31 6.78
CA SER A 10 -19.20 -10.59 6.17
C SER A 10 -18.90 -9.80 4.88
N ASP A 11 -19.88 -9.11 4.30
CA ASP A 11 -19.74 -8.45 2.99
C ASP A 11 -19.70 -6.91 3.04
N SER A 12 -19.90 -6.32 4.23
CA SER A 12 -19.76 -4.88 4.42
C SER A 12 -18.29 -4.45 4.45
N PHE A 13 -18.02 -3.27 3.89
CA PHE A 13 -16.71 -2.66 4.02
C PHE A 13 -16.45 -2.22 5.45
N ARG A 14 -15.21 -2.42 5.87
CA ARG A 14 -14.71 -2.06 7.19
C ARG A 14 -13.35 -1.38 7.04
N ALA A 15 -13.02 -0.58 8.04
CA ALA A 15 -11.75 0.11 8.16
C ALA A 15 -11.13 -0.07 9.54
N SER A 16 -9.86 0.31 9.64
CA SER A 16 -9.13 0.47 10.88
C SER A 16 -8.24 1.71 10.72
N LEU A 17 -8.38 2.64 11.66
CA LEU A 17 -7.65 3.90 11.69
C LEU A 17 -6.76 3.91 12.93
N PHE A 18 -5.48 4.20 12.74
CA PHE A 18 -4.50 4.15 13.81
C PHE A 18 -3.31 5.05 13.53
N GLU A 19 -2.67 5.51 14.60
CA GLU A 19 -1.46 6.33 14.54
C GLU A 19 -0.20 5.47 14.48
N THR A 20 0.83 5.98 13.81
CA THR A 20 2.15 5.36 13.63
C THR A 20 3.25 6.44 13.60
N GLU A 21 4.52 6.01 13.55
CA GLU A 21 5.68 6.92 13.33
C GLU A 21 5.61 7.68 11.99
N LEU A 22 4.81 7.19 11.03
CA LEU A 22 4.55 7.88 9.78
C LEU A 22 3.35 8.84 9.87
N GLY A 23 2.70 8.97 11.02
CA GLY A 23 1.41 9.64 11.18
C GLY A 23 0.23 8.69 11.07
N TRP A 24 -0.96 9.23 10.80
CA TRP A 24 -2.21 8.48 10.71
C TRP A 24 -2.26 7.58 9.48
N ILE A 25 -2.61 6.34 9.72
CA ILE A 25 -2.82 5.30 8.71
C ILE A 25 -4.27 4.82 8.77
N LEU A 26 -4.88 4.73 7.59
CA LEU A 26 -6.19 4.11 7.43
C LEU A 26 -6.07 2.87 6.55
N LEU A 27 -6.50 1.74 7.09
CA LEU A 27 -6.62 0.47 6.40
C LEU A 27 -8.10 0.18 6.12
N ALA A 28 -8.49 -0.21 4.91
CA ALA A 28 -9.88 -0.53 4.59
C ALA A 28 -10.01 -1.72 3.63
N GLY A 29 -11.11 -2.46 3.77
CA GLY A 29 -11.41 -3.62 2.92
C GLY A 29 -12.68 -4.36 3.34
N ARG A 30 -12.88 -5.54 2.75
CA ARG A 30 -14.04 -6.42 3.01
C ARG A 30 -13.66 -7.88 2.85
N ALA A 31 -14.41 -8.79 3.46
CA ALA A 31 -14.19 -10.24 3.36
C ALA A 31 -12.70 -10.64 3.60
N GLY A 32 -12.04 -9.98 4.57
CA GLY A 32 -10.63 -10.22 4.92
C GLY A 32 -9.60 -9.72 3.89
N LYS A 33 -10.01 -9.08 2.79
CA LYS A 33 -9.09 -8.58 1.75
C LYS A 33 -8.94 -7.07 1.87
N VAL A 34 -7.69 -6.62 1.96
CA VAL A 34 -7.33 -5.20 1.98
C VAL A 34 -7.58 -4.59 0.61
N CYS A 35 -8.39 -3.54 0.55
CA CYS A 35 -8.69 -2.83 -0.69
C CYS A 35 -7.99 -1.48 -0.79
N SER A 36 -7.73 -0.82 0.35
CA SER A 36 -7.12 0.50 0.42
C SER A 36 -6.25 0.67 1.67
N VAL A 37 -5.11 1.33 1.51
CA VAL A 37 -4.25 1.81 2.60
C VAL A 37 -3.90 3.28 2.32
N SER A 38 -4.12 4.13 3.31
CA SER A 38 -3.67 5.52 3.32
C SER A 38 -2.58 5.65 4.37
N ILE A 39 -1.44 6.26 4.04
CA ILE A 39 -0.30 6.43 4.96
C ILE A 39 0.10 7.88 5.02
N GLY A 40 0.65 8.34 6.15
CA GLY A 40 1.36 9.61 6.16
C GLY A 40 0.56 10.83 6.58
N TYR A 41 -0.65 10.70 7.12
CA TYR A 41 -1.53 11.86 7.36
C TYR A 41 -1.32 12.48 8.73
N ASP A 42 -1.52 13.79 8.84
CA ASP A 42 -1.28 14.51 10.10
C ASP A 42 -2.50 14.41 11.04
N SER A 43 -3.66 13.97 10.53
CA SER A 43 -4.86 13.75 11.33
C SER A 43 -5.73 12.57 10.86
N PRO A 44 -6.60 12.03 11.74
CA PRO A 44 -7.63 11.06 11.38
C PRO A 44 -8.52 11.51 10.22
N ALA A 45 -8.93 12.78 10.24
CA ALA A 45 -9.89 13.36 9.31
C ALA A 45 -9.32 13.40 7.88
N GLU A 46 -8.04 13.74 7.73
CA GLU A 46 -7.36 13.75 6.43
C GLU A 46 -7.22 12.33 5.85
N ALA A 47 -6.92 11.34 6.70
CA ALA A 47 -6.85 9.94 6.26
C ALA A 47 -8.20 9.44 5.73
N TRP A 48 -9.31 9.79 6.41
CA TRP A 48 -10.67 9.51 5.94
C TRP A 48 -11.03 10.27 4.66
N GLN A 49 -10.67 11.55 4.57
CA GLN A 49 -10.91 12.35 3.37
C GLN A 49 -10.20 11.76 2.16
N HIS A 50 -8.95 11.33 2.31
CA HIS A 50 -8.22 10.67 1.25
C HIS A 50 -8.89 9.37 0.81
N LEU A 51 -9.32 8.53 1.76
CA LEU A 51 -10.05 7.30 1.45
C LEU A 51 -11.30 7.57 0.62
N ARG A 52 -12.09 8.59 0.99
CA ARG A 52 -13.31 8.97 0.26
C ARG A 52 -13.00 9.43 -1.17
N GLN A 53 -11.88 10.12 -1.39
CA GLN A 53 -11.47 10.59 -2.71
C GLN A 53 -10.84 9.51 -3.59
N ARG A 54 -10.10 8.55 -3.00
CA ARG A 54 -9.29 7.56 -3.74
C ARG A 54 -9.77 6.12 -3.66
N GLY A 55 -10.61 5.78 -2.68
CA GLY A 55 -11.13 4.43 -2.46
C GLY A 55 -11.79 3.86 -3.72
N ALA A 56 -12.47 4.71 -4.48
CA ALA A 56 -13.13 4.40 -5.75
C ALA A 56 -12.21 3.81 -6.85
N ILE A 57 -10.88 3.82 -6.69
CA ILE A 57 -9.94 3.24 -7.66
C ILE A 57 -9.99 1.71 -7.65
N SER A 58 -10.24 1.07 -6.51
CA SER A 58 -10.31 -0.39 -6.40
C SER A 58 -11.70 -0.91 -6.00
N CYS A 59 -12.48 -0.12 -5.27
CA CYS A 59 -13.82 -0.45 -4.80
C CYS A 59 -14.59 0.77 -4.30
N ASP A 60 -15.92 0.74 -4.33
CA ASP A 60 -16.70 1.81 -3.69
C ASP A 60 -16.62 1.70 -2.16
N LEU A 61 -15.77 2.54 -1.56
CA LEU A 61 -15.56 2.62 -0.10
C LEU A 61 -16.35 3.77 0.54
N SER A 62 -17.23 4.43 -0.20
CA SER A 62 -18.01 5.58 0.29
C SER A 62 -18.95 5.21 1.44
N ALA A 63 -19.35 3.94 1.52
CA ALA A 63 -20.27 3.40 2.52
C ALA A 63 -19.60 2.99 3.85
N ILE A 64 -18.28 3.16 4.01
CA ILE A 64 -17.63 2.87 5.30
C ILE A 64 -18.00 3.98 6.30
N GLU A 65 -18.65 3.58 7.39
CA GLU A 65 -18.87 4.46 8.54
C GLU A 65 -17.57 4.66 9.32
N GLU A 66 -17.32 5.89 9.77
CA GLU A 66 -16.12 6.27 10.54
C GLU A 66 -15.95 5.46 11.85
N CYS A 67 -17.05 4.87 12.36
CA CYS A 67 -17.11 4.06 13.57
C CYS A 67 -16.60 2.61 13.41
N SER A 68 -16.13 2.21 12.23
CA SER A 68 -15.50 0.90 12.06
C SER A 68 -14.14 0.88 12.77
N VAL A 69 -14.13 0.48 14.04
CA VAL A 69 -12.90 0.28 14.82
C VAL A 69 -12.41 -1.17 14.72
N ASP A 70 -11.11 -1.29 14.42
CA ASP A 70 -10.30 -2.52 14.52
C ASP A 70 -10.57 -3.65 13.52
N TRP A 71 -10.72 -3.30 12.24
CA TRP A 71 -10.70 -4.30 11.17
C TRP A 71 -9.28 -4.78 10.82
N HIS A 72 -9.15 -6.08 10.53
CA HIS A 72 -7.92 -6.74 10.07
C HIS A 72 -6.69 -6.52 10.99
N PRO A 73 -6.77 -6.95 12.27
CA PRO A 73 -5.74 -6.69 13.29
C PRO A 73 -4.33 -7.16 12.89
N GLN A 74 -4.22 -8.27 12.14
CA GLN A 74 -2.93 -8.76 11.64
C GLN A 74 -2.23 -7.76 10.69
N ALA A 75 -2.97 -7.14 9.76
CA ALA A 75 -2.40 -6.17 8.82
C ALA A 75 -2.08 -4.85 9.55
N ARG A 76 -2.94 -4.43 10.48
CA ARG A 76 -2.68 -3.29 11.35
C ARG A 76 -1.36 -3.47 12.11
N GLN A 77 -1.21 -4.59 12.81
CA GLN A 77 -0.01 -4.89 13.58
C GLN A 77 1.24 -4.93 12.68
N ALA A 78 1.16 -5.63 11.55
CA ALA A 78 2.23 -5.71 10.57
C ALA A 78 2.65 -4.32 10.05
N ILE A 79 1.69 -3.42 9.77
CA ILE A 79 2.00 -2.05 9.37
C ILE A 79 2.67 -1.28 10.52
N GLN A 80 2.16 -1.37 11.75
CA GLN A 80 2.76 -0.70 12.91
C GLN A 80 4.20 -1.17 13.15
N ASP A 81 4.44 -2.48 13.11
CA ASP A 81 5.78 -3.07 13.20
C ASP A 81 6.70 -2.54 12.10
N TYR A 82 6.22 -2.51 10.85
CA TYR A 82 6.98 -1.97 9.73
C TYR A 82 7.33 -0.48 9.93
N THR A 83 6.39 0.34 10.41
CA THR A 83 6.64 1.78 10.67
C THR A 83 7.63 2.03 11.79
N ARG A 84 7.83 1.04 12.69
CA ARG A 84 8.89 1.06 13.71
C ARG A 84 10.25 0.58 13.15
N GLY A 85 10.35 0.30 11.86
CA GLY A 85 11.56 -0.20 11.23
C GLY A 85 11.78 -1.71 11.35
N LEU A 86 10.81 -2.47 11.88
CA LEU A 86 10.94 -3.93 11.96
C LEU A 86 10.81 -4.56 10.58
N THR A 87 11.47 -5.71 10.41
CA THR A 87 11.29 -6.54 9.21
C THR A 87 9.96 -7.27 9.30
N VAL A 88 9.10 -7.06 8.30
CA VAL A 88 7.75 -7.60 8.24
C VAL A 88 7.54 -8.23 6.87
N ASP A 89 6.97 -9.43 6.86
CA ASP A 89 6.48 -10.06 5.63
C ASP A 89 4.99 -9.76 5.45
N PHE A 90 4.66 -9.13 4.32
CA PHE A 90 3.29 -8.82 3.94
C PHE A 90 2.68 -9.86 2.99
N SER A 91 3.39 -10.93 2.62
CA SER A 91 2.97 -11.96 1.65
C SER A 91 1.59 -12.55 1.95
N GLU A 92 1.29 -12.80 3.22
CA GLU A 92 0.02 -13.38 3.69
C GLU A 92 -1.16 -12.39 3.73
N ILE A 93 -0.92 -11.08 3.58
CA ILE A 93 -1.99 -10.07 3.63
C ILE A 93 -2.72 -10.01 2.29
N ALA A 94 -3.90 -10.63 2.20
CA ALA A 94 -4.67 -10.67 0.96
C ALA A 94 -5.11 -9.26 0.52
N CYS A 95 -4.83 -8.90 -0.74
CA CYS A 95 -5.26 -7.62 -1.33
C CYS A 95 -6.31 -7.83 -2.41
N ASN A 96 -7.30 -6.93 -2.47
CA ASN A 96 -8.25 -6.87 -3.57
C ASN A 96 -7.79 -5.86 -4.63
N LEU A 97 -7.44 -6.36 -5.81
CA LEU A 97 -7.03 -5.56 -6.97
C LEU A 97 -8.06 -5.63 -8.12
N SER A 98 -9.29 -6.09 -7.87
CA SER A 98 -10.28 -6.36 -8.91
C SER A 98 -10.70 -5.12 -9.72
N GLY A 99 -10.62 -3.92 -9.13
CA GLY A 99 -10.91 -2.65 -9.83
C GLY A 99 -9.80 -2.21 -10.80
N MET A 100 -8.68 -2.94 -10.87
CA MET A 100 -7.55 -2.61 -11.73
C MET A 100 -7.53 -3.44 -13.01
N THR A 101 -6.98 -2.87 -14.08
CA THR A 101 -6.74 -3.60 -15.34
C THR A 101 -5.78 -4.77 -15.14
N GLN A 102 -5.83 -5.77 -16.02
CA GLN A 102 -4.92 -6.93 -15.95
C GLN A 102 -3.43 -6.51 -15.93
N PHE A 103 -3.06 -5.51 -16.72
CA PHE A 103 -1.69 -4.96 -16.73
C PHE A 103 -1.31 -4.37 -15.36
N GLN A 104 -2.17 -3.54 -14.77
CA GLN A 104 -1.91 -2.94 -13.46
C GLN A 104 -1.81 -4.00 -12.37
N GLN A 105 -2.69 -5.01 -12.37
CA GLN A 105 -2.62 -6.12 -11.42
C GLN A 105 -1.31 -6.89 -11.56
N GLN A 106 -0.86 -7.16 -12.80
CA GLN A 106 0.42 -7.83 -13.05
C GLN A 106 1.60 -7.00 -12.53
N VAL A 107 1.63 -5.70 -12.83
CA VAL A 107 2.65 -4.77 -12.32
C VAL A 107 2.67 -4.74 -10.79
N LEU A 108 1.52 -4.62 -10.14
CA LEU A 108 1.45 -4.57 -8.67
C LEU A 108 1.87 -5.89 -8.02
N ARG A 109 1.55 -7.04 -8.62
CA ARG A 109 2.05 -8.35 -8.18
C ARG A 109 3.58 -8.43 -8.30
N THR A 110 4.16 -8.03 -9.43
CA THR A 110 5.61 -7.96 -9.60
C THR A 110 6.28 -7.01 -8.60
N VAL A 111 5.65 -5.88 -8.28
CA VAL A 111 6.20 -4.92 -7.31
C VAL A 111 6.13 -5.46 -5.87
N ARG A 112 5.10 -6.25 -5.54
CA ARG A 112 4.97 -6.92 -4.24
C ARG A 112 6.13 -7.88 -3.94
N GLU A 113 6.77 -8.41 -4.97
CA GLU A 113 7.90 -9.35 -4.85
C GLU A 113 9.24 -8.65 -4.59
N ILE A 114 9.33 -7.31 -4.65
CA ILE A 114 10.58 -6.59 -4.41
C ILE A 114 10.94 -6.69 -2.92
N PRO A 115 12.08 -7.27 -2.52
CA PRO A 115 12.46 -7.42 -1.12
C PRO A 115 12.65 -6.08 -0.38
N ARG A 116 12.58 -6.12 0.96
CA ARG A 116 12.91 -4.95 1.80
C ARG A 116 14.36 -4.52 1.57
N GLY A 117 14.58 -3.21 1.42
CA GLY A 117 15.91 -2.64 1.21
C GLY A 117 16.45 -2.81 -0.21
N GLU A 118 15.68 -3.42 -1.11
CA GLU A 118 15.96 -3.48 -2.54
C GLU A 118 15.06 -2.53 -3.31
N VAL A 119 15.52 -2.11 -4.50
CA VAL A 119 14.79 -1.23 -5.40
C VAL A 119 14.83 -1.76 -6.81
N LEU A 120 13.81 -1.42 -7.59
CA LEU A 120 13.81 -1.59 -9.05
C LEU A 120 13.48 -0.28 -9.73
N THR A 121 13.97 -0.13 -10.94
CA THR A 121 13.56 0.96 -11.83
C THR A 121 12.21 0.66 -12.47
N TYR A 122 11.48 1.70 -12.88
CA TYR A 122 10.26 1.53 -13.67
C TYR A 122 10.46 0.66 -14.92
N GLY A 123 11.64 0.76 -15.56
CA GLY A 123 12.00 -0.05 -16.73
C GLY A 123 12.26 -1.52 -16.40
N GLU A 124 12.84 -1.82 -15.24
CA GLU A 124 13.01 -3.20 -14.77
C GLU A 124 11.68 -3.87 -14.46
N VAL A 125 10.77 -3.18 -13.78
CA VAL A 125 9.41 -3.69 -13.57
C VAL A 125 8.71 -3.93 -14.91
N ALA A 126 8.83 -2.98 -15.85
CA ALA A 126 8.25 -3.10 -17.19
C ALA A 126 8.80 -4.33 -17.96
N ARG A 127 10.10 -4.63 -17.83
CA ARG A 127 10.71 -5.84 -18.38
C ARG A 127 10.18 -7.11 -17.71
N ARG A 128 10.07 -7.13 -16.38
CA ARG A 128 9.56 -8.29 -15.62
C ARG A 128 8.11 -8.65 -15.97
N VAL A 129 7.29 -7.68 -16.39
CA VAL A 129 5.93 -7.94 -16.87
C VAL A 129 5.84 -8.18 -18.39
N ASN A 130 6.97 -8.44 -19.06
CA ASN A 130 7.06 -8.65 -20.51
C ASN A 130 6.52 -7.47 -21.35
N ARG A 131 6.70 -6.24 -20.86
CA ARG A 131 6.31 -5.00 -21.55
C ARG A 131 7.43 -3.96 -21.47
N PRO A 132 8.60 -4.19 -22.10
CA PRO A 132 9.80 -3.37 -21.89
C PRO A 132 9.62 -1.87 -22.17
N ALA A 133 8.72 -1.49 -23.09
CA ALA A 133 8.42 -0.09 -23.40
C ALA A 133 7.43 0.59 -22.42
N ALA A 134 6.95 -0.11 -21.39
CA ALA A 134 5.84 0.34 -20.54
C ALA A 134 6.26 1.06 -19.25
N ALA A 135 7.50 1.57 -19.14
CA ALA A 135 7.99 2.22 -17.92
C ALA A 135 7.09 3.37 -17.43
N ARG A 136 6.56 4.21 -18.34
CA ARG A 136 5.60 5.27 -17.98
C ARG A 136 4.28 4.72 -17.45
N ALA A 137 3.78 3.62 -18.03
CA ALA A 137 2.56 2.96 -17.58
C ALA A 137 2.74 2.27 -16.21
N VAL A 138 3.94 1.75 -15.93
CA VAL A 138 4.32 1.29 -14.58
C VAL A 138 4.26 2.48 -13.61
N GLY A 139 4.84 3.63 -13.95
CA GLY A 139 4.76 4.84 -13.12
C GLY A 139 3.32 5.27 -12.81
N ALA A 140 2.45 5.27 -13.82
CA ALA A 140 1.02 5.54 -13.63
C ALA A 140 0.32 4.50 -12.73
N THR A 141 0.75 3.24 -12.79
CA THR A 141 0.27 2.17 -11.90
C THR A 141 0.73 2.41 -10.46
N MET A 142 1.99 2.81 -10.25
CA MET A 142 2.51 3.13 -8.91
C MET A 142 1.77 4.30 -8.26
N ALA A 143 1.45 5.34 -9.03
CA ALA A 143 0.68 6.50 -8.56
C ALA A 143 -0.76 6.15 -8.14
N ARG A 144 -1.26 5.00 -8.60
CA ARG A 144 -2.59 4.46 -8.32
C ARG A 144 -2.56 3.23 -7.42
N ASN A 145 -1.42 2.87 -6.84
CA ASN A 145 -1.33 1.76 -5.91
C ASN A 145 -2.31 1.98 -4.75
N PRO A 146 -3.33 1.12 -4.57
CA PRO A 146 -4.33 1.34 -3.55
C PRO A 146 -3.84 0.87 -2.18
N VAL A 147 -2.77 0.05 -2.11
CA VAL A 147 -2.30 -0.59 -0.89
C VAL A 147 -0.79 -0.36 -0.68
N PRO A 148 -0.34 0.91 -0.52
CA PRO A 148 1.06 1.21 -0.18
C PRO A 148 1.53 0.44 1.06
N LEU A 149 2.86 0.29 1.18
CA LEU A 149 3.56 -0.58 2.14
C LEU A 149 3.38 -2.08 1.86
N ILE A 150 2.13 -2.57 1.82
CA ILE A 150 1.83 -3.98 1.49
C ILE A 150 2.28 -4.29 0.06
N ILE A 151 1.96 -3.41 -0.88
CA ILE A 151 2.59 -3.36 -2.20
C ILE A 151 3.57 -2.18 -2.17
N PRO A 152 4.89 -2.43 -2.18
CA PRO A 152 5.90 -1.44 -1.83
C PRO A 152 6.26 -0.55 -3.03
N CYS A 153 5.31 0.29 -3.47
CA CYS A 153 5.53 1.19 -4.61
C CYS A 153 6.64 2.23 -4.37
N HIS A 154 7.03 2.48 -3.12
CA HIS A 154 8.19 3.31 -2.77
C HIS A 154 9.53 2.68 -3.22
N ARG A 155 9.59 1.35 -3.40
CA ARG A 155 10.76 0.62 -3.92
C ARG A 155 10.95 0.71 -5.44
N VAL A 156 10.04 1.39 -6.15
CA VAL A 156 10.16 1.62 -7.61
C VAL A 156 10.65 3.03 -7.90
N ILE A 157 11.80 3.15 -8.56
CA ILE A 157 12.52 4.43 -8.74
C ILE A 157 12.85 4.75 -10.21
N GLY A 158 13.33 5.97 -10.46
CA GLY A 158 13.81 6.39 -11.77
C GLY A 158 15.12 5.69 -12.17
N ALA A 159 15.39 5.59 -13.48
CA ALA A 159 16.57 4.90 -14.00
C ALA A 159 17.92 5.49 -13.55
N SER A 160 17.95 6.78 -13.21
CA SER A 160 19.13 7.48 -12.69
C SER A 160 19.27 7.42 -11.17
N GLY A 161 18.51 6.54 -10.50
CA GLY A 161 18.42 6.51 -9.04
C GLY A 161 17.55 7.62 -8.42
N GLN A 162 17.00 8.51 -9.26
CA GLN A 162 16.18 9.63 -8.80
C GLN A 162 14.82 9.15 -8.31
N LEU A 163 14.41 9.68 -7.15
CA LEU A 163 13.05 9.51 -6.67
C LEU A 163 12.11 10.45 -7.44
N VAL A 164 11.07 9.86 -8.00
CA VAL A 164 10.00 10.60 -8.67
C VAL A 164 8.67 10.09 -8.15
N GLY A 165 7.75 11.03 -7.87
CA GLY A 165 6.35 10.80 -7.55
C GLY A 165 6.09 9.90 -6.33
N PHE A 166 5.22 10.35 -5.43
CA PHE A 166 4.64 9.47 -4.42
C PHE A 166 3.26 10.01 -4.06
N SER A 167 2.25 9.14 -4.06
CA SER A 167 0.85 9.55 -3.92
C SER A 167 0.44 9.90 -2.50
N ALA A 168 1.21 9.48 -1.51
CA ALA A 168 0.97 9.77 -0.10
C ALA A 168 1.37 11.22 0.26
N PRO A 169 0.89 11.75 1.39
CA PRO A 169 1.30 13.06 1.90
C PRO A 169 2.81 13.16 2.04
N ARG A 170 3.34 14.38 1.97
CA ARG A 170 4.79 14.69 1.95
C ARG A 170 5.54 14.11 0.73
N GLY A 171 4.86 13.37 -0.16
CA GLY A 171 5.35 12.99 -1.48
C GLY A 171 6.70 12.28 -1.44
N ILE A 172 7.66 12.78 -2.21
CA ILE A 172 9.00 12.19 -2.34
C ILE A 172 9.73 12.13 -0.99
N VAL A 173 9.45 13.05 -0.05
CA VAL A 173 10.08 13.05 1.28
C VAL A 173 9.70 11.78 2.04
N LEU A 174 8.42 11.40 2.02
CA LEU A 174 7.97 10.16 2.65
C LEU A 174 8.54 8.93 1.95
N LYS A 175 8.63 8.95 0.60
CA LYS A 175 9.26 7.88 -0.16
C LYS A 175 10.73 7.67 0.22
N GLN A 176 11.50 8.75 0.35
CA GLN A 176 12.89 8.69 0.78
C GLN A 176 13.00 8.14 2.20
N HIS A 177 12.20 8.67 3.13
CA HIS A 177 12.19 8.20 4.51
C HIS A 177 11.92 6.69 4.63
N LEU A 178 10.96 6.16 3.85
CA LEU A 178 10.67 4.73 3.81
C LEU A 178 11.89 3.92 3.31
N LEU A 179 12.58 4.38 2.28
CA LEU A 179 13.78 3.72 1.76
C LEU A 179 14.93 3.74 2.77
N ASP A 180 15.16 4.87 3.43
CA ASP A 180 16.21 5.04 4.45
C ASP A 180 15.95 4.13 5.67
N MET A 181 14.70 4.05 6.11
CA MET A 181 14.27 3.15 7.18
C MET A 181 14.53 1.67 6.81
N GLU A 182 14.24 1.28 5.57
CA GLU A 182 14.51 -0.09 5.11
C GLU A 182 16.01 -0.42 5.04
N GLN A 183 16.86 0.56 4.73
CA GLN A 183 18.31 0.41 4.68
C GLN A 183 18.95 0.38 6.07
N SER A 184 18.43 1.15 7.02
CA SER A 184 18.98 1.27 8.38
C SER A 184 18.89 -0.05 9.17
N THR A 185 17.78 -0.80 9.01
CA THR A 185 17.63 -2.16 9.58
C THR A 185 18.71 -3.13 9.08
N ARG A 186 19.20 -2.95 7.84
CA ARG A 186 20.28 -3.78 7.27
C ARG A 186 21.64 -3.48 7.90
N ALA A 187 21.87 -2.22 8.29
CA ALA A 187 23.11 -1.81 8.95
C ALA A 187 23.20 -2.35 10.39
N GLU A 188 22.08 -2.37 11.11
CA GLU A 188 22.01 -2.86 12.50
C GLU A 188 22.14 -4.38 12.63
N LEU A 189 21.74 -5.16 11.62
CA LEU A 189 21.87 -6.62 11.58
C LEU A 189 23.24 -7.13 11.08
N GLY A 190 24.21 -6.23 10.85
CA GLY A 190 25.61 -6.59 10.59
C GLY A 190 25.92 -6.93 9.13
N MET A 191 26.16 -5.91 8.32
CA MET A 191 27.02 -6.02 7.14
C MET A 191 27.93 -4.79 7.06
N SER A 192 29.13 -4.93 7.62
CA SER A 192 30.29 -4.19 7.16
C SER A 192 30.52 -4.62 5.70
N ALA A 193 30.13 -3.79 4.74
CA ALA A 193 30.47 -4.00 3.35
C ALA A 193 31.99 -3.86 3.21
N ARG A 194 32.66 -5.00 3.03
CA ARG A 194 33.94 -5.07 2.33
C ARG A 194 33.69 -5.09 0.84
#